data_AF-A0A3B9RXQ7-F1
#
_entry.id   AF-A0A3B9RXQ7-F1
#
_cell.length_a   1.000
_cell.length_b   1.000
_cell.length_c   1.000
_cell.angle_alpha   90.00
_cell.angle_beta   90.00
_cell.angle_gamma   90.00
#
_symmetry.space_group_name_H-M   'P 1'
#
loop_
_entity.id
_entity.type
_entity.pdbx_description
1 polymer ?
#
loop_
_entity_poly.entity_id
_entity_poly.type
_entity_poly.pdbx_seq_one_letter_code
_entity_poly.pdbx_strand_id
1 'polypeptide(L)'
;KNSQGQWIDVPFIKDSFVMNIGDMLHRWSNGLLISTPHRVKNCTGRERYSCPFFFEPNVNVNVSPLPCCINDHRPKQFESIDYGEFLRTELQTGYDRHAVHN
;
A
#
# COMPACT_ATOMS: atom_id res chain seq x y z
N LYS A 1 -9.47 -6.09 1.47
CA LYS A 1 -10.41 -7.08 2.06
C LYS A 1 -10.81 -6.62 3.45
N ASN A 2 -12.02 -6.90 3.92
CA ASN A 2 -12.38 -6.64 5.32
C ASN A 2 -11.69 -7.66 6.26
N SER A 3 -11.90 -7.51 7.57
CA SER A 3 -11.37 -8.42 8.60
C SER A 3 -11.84 -9.88 8.46
N GLN A 4 -12.90 -10.13 7.69
CA GLN A 4 -13.40 -11.47 7.36
C GLN A 4 -12.82 -12.01 6.04
N GLY A 5 -11.87 -11.31 5.42
CA GLY A 5 -11.25 -11.73 4.16
C GLY A 5 -12.11 -11.49 2.91
N GLN A 6 -13.25 -10.81 3.05
CA GLN A 6 -14.19 -10.54 1.95
C GLN A 6 -13.73 -9.33 1.13
N TRP A 7 -13.97 -9.38 -0.18
CA TRP A 7 -13.86 -8.22 -1.05
C TRP A 7 -15.12 -7.36 -0.89
N ILE A 8 -14.92 -6.05 -0.75
CA ILE A 8 -16.01 -5.07 -0.64
C ILE A 8 -15.84 -4.09 -1.78
N ASP A 9 -16.95 -3.80 -2.48
CA ASP A 9 -16.97 -2.79 -3.53
C ASP A 9 -16.95 -1.39 -2.92
N VAL A 10 -16.09 -0.53 -3.45
CA VAL A 10 -16.05 0.90 -3.08
C VAL A 10 -16.98 1.65 -4.01
N PRO A 11 -18.08 2.27 -3.52
CA PRO A 11 -18.99 3.01 -4.38
C PRO A 11 -18.31 4.27 -4.93
N PHE A 12 -18.68 4.64 -6.16
CA PHE A 12 -18.29 5.94 -6.71
C PHE A 12 -19.06 7.05 -6.00
N ILE A 13 -18.34 8.02 -5.44
CA ILE A 13 -18.90 9.24 -4.86
C ILE A 13 -18.35 10.41 -5.66
N LYS A 14 -19.23 11.21 -6.22
CA LYS A 14 -18.86 12.38 -7.03
C LYS A 14 -18.04 13.37 -6.18
N ASP A 15 -17.05 14.01 -6.80
CA ASP A 15 -16.21 15.04 -6.20
C ASP A 15 -15.46 14.57 -4.93
N SER A 16 -15.09 13.30 -4.90
CA SER A 16 -14.35 12.69 -3.79
C SER A 16 -13.09 11.97 -4.25
N PHE A 17 -12.17 11.77 -3.30
CA PHE A 17 -11.00 10.92 -3.47
C PHE A 17 -11.16 9.64 -2.65
N VAL A 18 -10.68 8.53 -3.21
CA VAL A 18 -10.41 7.32 -2.44
C VAL A 18 -8.96 7.41 -1.98
N MET A 19 -8.75 7.35 -0.67
CA MET A 19 -7.41 7.29 -0.06
C MET A 19 -7.21 5.92 0.59
N ASN A 20 -6.07 5.29 0.33
CA ASN A 20 -5.68 4.04 0.97
C ASN A 20 -4.29 4.19 1.62
N ILE A 21 -4.02 3.30 2.57
CA ILE A 21 -2.73 3.20 3.24
C ILE A 21 -1.84 2.28 2.42
N GLY A 22 -0.60 2.69 2.18
CA GLY A 22 0.47 1.87 1.59
C GLY A 22 1.39 1.25 2.65
N ASP A 23 2.28 0.37 2.22
CA ASP A 23 3.13 -0.43 3.11
C ASP A 23 4.07 0.42 3.96
N MET A 24 4.57 1.54 3.45
CA MET A 24 5.48 2.41 4.19
C MET A 24 4.79 3.06 5.38
N LEU A 25 3.54 3.52 5.21
CA LEU A 25 2.77 4.10 6.30
C LEU A 25 2.27 3.02 7.29
N HIS A 26 2.03 1.79 6.82
CA HIS A 26 1.79 0.64 7.70
C HIS A 26 2.99 0.38 8.62
N ARG A 27 4.21 0.37 8.07
CA ARG A 27 5.45 0.18 8.84
C ARG A 27 5.73 1.33 9.79
N TRP A 28 5.66 2.59 9.32
CA TRP A 28 5.87 3.77 10.16
C TRP A 28 4.90 3.82 11.34
N SER A 29 3.63 3.45 11.12
CA SER A 29 2.62 3.42 12.17
C SER A 29 2.69 2.17 13.05
N ASN A 30 3.72 1.33 12.92
CA ASN A 30 3.89 0.08 13.65
C ASN A 30 2.65 -0.84 13.55
N GLY A 31 2.03 -0.89 12.37
CA GLY A 31 0.84 -1.69 12.09
C GLY A 31 -0.47 -1.11 12.65
N LEU A 32 -0.48 0.14 13.12
CA LEU A 32 -1.73 0.82 13.50
C LEU A 32 -2.60 1.13 12.27
N LEU A 33 -1.99 1.61 11.19
CA LEU A 33 -2.65 1.82 9.90
C LEU A 33 -2.40 0.60 9.01
N ILE A 34 -3.43 0.07 8.35
CA ILE A 34 -3.35 -1.21 7.64
C ILE A 34 -3.27 -1.01 6.13
N SER A 35 -2.18 -1.48 5.52
CA SER A 35 -2.07 -1.59 4.06
C SER A 35 -3.01 -2.69 3.56
N THR A 36 -4.14 -2.27 2.99
CA THR A 36 -5.25 -3.18 2.66
C THR A 36 -5.18 -3.62 1.19
N PRO A 37 -5.24 -4.93 0.90
CA PRO A 37 -5.31 -5.41 -0.48
C PRO A 37 -6.53 -4.85 -1.21
N HIS A 38 -6.30 -4.30 -2.39
CA HIS A 38 -7.31 -3.73 -3.28
C HIS A 38 -7.09 -4.23 -4.72
N ARG A 39 -8.16 -4.26 -5.52
CA ARG A 39 -8.11 -4.63 -6.94
C ARG A 39 -9.21 -3.91 -7.69
N VAL A 40 -9.04 -3.75 -9.00
CA VAL A 40 -10.07 -3.20 -9.88
C VAL A 40 -10.60 -4.33 -10.76
N LYS A 41 -11.93 -4.44 -10.87
CA LYS A 41 -12.61 -5.27 -11.86
C LYS A 41 -13.57 -4.38 -12.64
N ASN A 42 -13.33 -4.20 -13.94
CA ASN A 42 -14.25 -3.43 -14.78
C ASN A 42 -15.37 -4.33 -15.30
N CYS A 43 -16.53 -4.30 -14.62
CA CYS A 43 -17.71 -5.09 -15.00
C CYS A 43 -18.71 -4.31 -15.88
N THR A 44 -18.43 -3.05 -16.20
CA THR A 44 -19.44 -2.15 -16.80
C THR A 44 -19.53 -2.27 -18.32
N GLY A 45 -18.56 -2.92 -18.97
CA GLY A 45 -18.43 -2.96 -20.43
C GLY A 45 -18.04 -1.61 -21.07
N ARG A 46 -17.83 -0.56 -20.26
CA ARG A 46 -17.40 0.77 -20.70
C ARG A 46 -15.98 1.05 -20.23
N GLU A 47 -15.32 2.00 -20.87
CA GLU A 47 -14.02 2.49 -20.42
C GLU A 47 -14.11 3.09 -19.01
N ARG A 48 -13.08 2.86 -18.21
CA ARG A 48 -12.96 3.39 -16.85
C ARG A 48 -11.60 4.06 -16.72
N TYR A 49 -11.62 5.37 -16.45
CA TYR A 49 -10.42 6.15 -16.21
C TYR A 49 -10.18 6.31 -14.70
N SER A 50 -8.90 6.32 -14.30
CA SER A 50 -8.46 6.68 -12.96
C SER A 50 -7.07 7.30 -13.03
N CYS A 51 -6.80 8.26 -12.14
CA CYS A 51 -5.51 8.91 -12.02
C CYS A 51 -5.01 8.71 -10.58
N PRO A 52 -4.31 7.59 -10.28
CA PRO A 52 -3.75 7.37 -8.95
C PRO A 52 -2.54 8.27 -8.72
N PHE A 53 -2.43 8.81 -7.51
CA PHE A 53 -1.24 9.49 -7.03
C PHE A 53 -0.66 8.71 -5.85
N PHE A 54 0.64 8.40 -5.91
CA PHE A 54 1.35 7.69 -4.87
C PHE A 54 2.24 8.67 -4.11
N PHE A 55 1.95 8.86 -2.82
CA PHE A 55 2.76 9.70 -1.94
C PHE A 55 3.67 8.82 -1.09
N GLU A 56 4.95 8.87 -1.41
CA GLU A 56 5.95 7.91 -0.96
C GLU A 56 7.10 8.58 -0.20
N PRO A 57 7.85 7.82 0.64
CA PRO A 57 9.09 8.32 1.24
C PRO A 57 10.13 8.75 0.19
N ASN A 58 11.09 9.57 0.62
CA ASN A 58 12.29 9.79 -0.18
C ASN A 58 13.12 8.49 -0.27
N VAL A 59 13.73 8.22 -1.42
CA VAL A 59 14.51 7.00 -1.70
C VAL A 59 15.65 6.72 -0.73
N ASN A 60 16.18 7.74 -0.04
CA ASN A 60 17.27 7.60 0.92
C ASN A 60 16.78 7.37 2.37
N VAL A 61 15.47 7.21 2.58
CA VAL A 61 14.89 7.06 3.92
C VAL A 61 15.00 5.61 4.38
N ASN A 62 15.49 5.45 5.61
CA ASN A 62 15.34 4.22 6.38
C ASN A 62 13.97 4.22 7.08
N VAL A 63 13.07 3.34 6.65
CA VAL A 63 11.70 3.25 7.17
C VAL A 63 11.70 2.28 8.36
N SER A 64 11.48 2.83 9.55
CA SER A 64 11.33 2.10 10.83
C SER A 64 10.11 2.64 11.57
N PRO A 65 9.40 1.83 12.38
CA PRO A 65 8.31 2.31 13.23
C PRO A 65 8.66 3.63 13.94
N LEU A 66 7.77 4.62 13.84
CA LEU A 66 7.95 5.92 14.47
C LEU A 66 7.89 5.77 16.00
N PRO A 67 8.69 6.54 16.77
CA PRO A 67 8.72 6.41 18.23
C PRO A 67 7.34 6.53 18.90
N CYS A 68 6.48 7.42 18.39
CA CYS A 68 5.13 7.61 18.91
C CYS A 68 4.17 6.44 18.65
N CYS A 69 4.55 5.48 17.81
CA CYS A 69 3.77 4.29 17.49
C CYS A 69 4.28 3.03 18.20
N ILE A 70 5.27 3.16 19.08
CA ILE A 70 5.83 2.07 19.88
C ILE A 70 5.46 2.30 21.35
N ASN A 71 4.88 1.28 21.99
CA ASN A 71 4.55 1.30 23.43
C ASN A 71 4.42 -0.14 23.95
N ASP A 72 4.17 -0.30 25.25
CA ASP A 72 4.08 -1.61 25.90
C ASP A 72 3.01 -2.53 25.30
N HIS A 73 1.93 -1.97 24.75
CA HIS A 73 0.86 -2.72 24.09
C HIS A 73 1.12 -2.97 22.60
N ARG A 74 2.06 -2.24 22.00
CA ARG A 74 2.47 -2.35 20.60
C ARG A 74 3.99 -2.18 20.51
N PRO A 75 4.76 -3.21 20.92
CA PRO A 75 6.21 -3.18 20.80
C PRO A 75 6.61 -3.06 19.33
N LYS A 76 7.87 -2.72 19.04
CA LYS A 76 8.38 -2.59 17.66
C LYS A 76 8.15 -3.90 16.89
N GLN A 77 7.31 -3.86 15.85
CA GLN A 77 6.92 -5.04 15.07
C GLN A 77 7.69 -5.19 13.76
N PHE A 78 8.29 -4.10 13.28
CA PHE A 78 8.99 -4.05 12.00
C PHE A 78 10.43 -3.60 12.19
N GLU A 79 11.35 -4.28 11.53
CA GLU A 79 12.73 -3.79 11.41
C GLU A 79 12.82 -2.63 10.42
N SER A 80 13.92 -1.87 10.56
CA SER A 80 14.24 -0.79 9.63
C SER A 80 14.54 -1.37 8.24
N ILE A 81 14.03 -0.73 7.20
CA ILE A 81 14.32 -1.07 5.81
C ILE A 81 14.84 0.16 5.05
N ASP A 82 15.75 -0.04 4.12
CA ASP A 82 16.13 0.98 3.15
C ASP A 82 15.02 1.09 2.08
N TYR A 83 14.39 2.26 1.96
CA TYR A 83 13.26 2.43 1.05
C TYR A 83 13.66 2.33 -0.42
N GLY A 84 14.83 2.83 -0.80
CA GLY A 84 15.32 2.76 -2.17
C GLY A 84 15.56 1.33 -2.63
N GLU A 85 16.11 0.48 -1.76
CA GLU A 85 16.25 -0.96 -2.00
C GLU A 85 14.91 -1.69 -2.08
N PHE A 86 14.01 -1.40 -1.15
CA PHE A 86 12.65 -1.95 -1.16
C PHE A 86 11.92 -1.62 -2.47
N LEU A 87 11.91 -0.34 -2.86
CA LEU A 87 11.23 0.14 -4.07
C LEU A 87 11.80 -0.51 -5.33
N ARG A 88 13.14 -0.62 -5.43
CA ARG A 88 13.79 -1.29 -6.56
C ARG A 88 13.36 -2.75 -6.68
N THR A 89 13.33 -3.47 -5.55
CA THR A 89 12.92 -4.87 -5.49
C THR A 89 11.47 -5.05 -5.93
N GLU A 90 10.56 -4.22 -5.44
CA GLU A 90 9.14 -4.28 -5.81
C GLU A 90 8.92 -4.00 -7.30
N LEU A 91 9.56 -2.96 -7.85
CA LEU A 91 9.46 -2.63 -9.27
C LEU A 91 10.02 -3.76 -10.14
N GLN A 92 11.20 -4.30 -9.80
CA GLN A 92 11.80 -5.40 -10.55
C GLN A 92 10.90 -6.65 -10.51
N THR A 93 10.39 -7.01 -9.34
CA THR A 93 9.47 -8.15 -9.19
C THR A 93 8.20 -7.95 -10.02
N GLY A 94 7.69 -6.72 -10.08
CA GLY A 94 6.57 -6.35 -10.96
C GLY A 94 6.89 -6.59 -12.43
N TYR A 95 8.04 -6.12 -12.91
CA TYR A 95 8.48 -6.35 -14.29
C TYR A 95 8.64 -7.84 -14.61
N ASP A 96 9.30 -8.59 -13.73
CA ASP A 96 9.54 -10.02 -13.92
C ASP A 96 8.22 -10.80 -14.01
N ARG A 97 7.24 -10.48 -13.16
CA ARG A 97 5.89 -11.09 -13.22
C ARG A 97 5.21 -10.85 -14.57
N HIS A 98 5.39 -9.68 -15.17
CA HIS A 98 4.79 -9.37 -16.47
C HIS A 98 5.59 -9.94 -17.65
N ALA A 99 6.90 -10.13 -17.50
CA ALA A 99 7.76 -10.73 -18.53
C ALA A 99 7.45 -12.23 -18.73
N VAL A 100 7.07 -12.95 -17.68
CA VAL A 100 6.76 -14.40 -17.74
C VAL A 100 5.39 -14.69 -18.39
N HIS A 101 4.53 -13.68 -18.54
CA HIS A 101 3.17 -13.83 -19.06
C HIS A 101 2.96 -13.19 -20.44
N ASN A 102 4.03 -12.75 -21.10
CA ASN A 102 4.08 -12.38 -22.53
C ASN A 102 4.91 -13.40 -23.31
#